data_AF-A0AAX4P9N8-F1
#
_entry.id   AF-A0AAX4P9N8-F1
#
_cell.length_a   1.000
_cell.length_b   1.000
_cell.length_c   1.000
_cell.angle_alpha   90.00
_cell.angle_beta   90.00
_cell.angle_gamma   90.00
#
_symmetry.space_group_name_H-M   'P 1'
#
loop_
_entity.id
_entity.type
_entity.pdbx_description
1 polymer ?
#
loop_
_entity_poly.entity_id
_entity_poly.type
_entity_poly.pdbx_seq_one_letter_code
_entity_poly.pdbx_strand_id
1 'polypeptide(L)'
;MILAQAARGLRSPGARILGSFSGVQLAPRFCRGRPVPPRVAVAAHDGDEGRMSSLKNKRSVLNEMSQKNGIAAPEYKEVLRTGPIHEPKFQYTVAFGGVEARGGSQSTKSLAMEAAAQAWYEGNGGLGPSVPRSLEEAVAETSQKDEADLAQTGTLVLVDLDNMPKCLLSLDSFMRETEDHGVCEVIAYSSMSYNPSHPMPAYVEYRRANSMDRDAADILMVFETGLMLTELIAPHRRVKSVVVVSKDHFATRLKEILQSKGVDAHHVCNYQDLGSVLGLAAGSWRS
;
A
#
# COMPACT_ATOMS: atom_id res chain seq x y z
N MET A 1 62.17 -46.73 -11.94
CA MET A 1 61.23 -47.75 -12.46
C MET A 1 60.93 -48.73 -11.34
N ILE A 2 59.71 -48.79 -10.82
CA ILE A 2 59.25 -49.81 -9.86
C ILE A 2 57.88 -50.30 -10.34
N LEU A 3 57.66 -51.61 -10.29
CA LEU A 3 56.52 -52.29 -10.92
C LEU A 3 55.22 -52.17 -10.11
N ALA A 4 54.12 -52.38 -10.83
CA ALA A 4 52.78 -52.58 -10.28
C ALA A 4 52.60 -53.97 -9.64
N GLN A 5 51.59 -54.12 -8.78
CA GLN A 5 50.39 -54.93 -9.09
C GLN A 5 49.33 -54.87 -7.97
N ALA A 6 48.10 -55.26 -8.31
CA ALA A 6 46.91 -55.18 -7.45
C ALA A 6 46.57 -56.51 -6.78
N ALA A 7 45.79 -56.47 -5.69
CA ALA A 7 45.09 -57.62 -5.13
C ALA A 7 43.71 -57.23 -4.55
N ARG A 8 42.77 -58.18 -4.54
CA ARG A 8 41.33 -57.97 -4.23
C ARG A 8 40.95 -58.58 -2.86
N GLY A 9 40.07 -57.89 -2.12
CA GLY A 9 38.80 -58.47 -1.64
C GLY A 9 38.72 -59.29 -0.33
N LEU A 10 37.71 -58.92 0.48
CA LEU A 10 36.77 -59.78 1.24
C LEU A 10 37.23 -60.51 2.54
N ARG A 11 36.83 -59.99 3.71
CA ARG A 11 35.68 -60.47 4.55
C ARG A 11 35.55 -59.79 5.93
N SER A 12 34.32 -59.69 6.43
CA SER A 12 33.89 -59.27 7.80
C SER A 12 33.88 -60.48 8.79
N PRO A 13 33.57 -60.40 10.11
CA PRO A 13 32.51 -59.63 10.84
C PRO A 13 33.00 -58.88 12.11
N GLY A 14 32.18 -58.25 12.99
CA GLY A 14 30.75 -57.85 12.90
C GLY A 14 29.88 -58.07 14.18
N ALA A 15 29.84 -57.09 15.11
CA ALA A 15 28.92 -57.02 16.28
C ALA A 15 28.34 -55.59 16.38
N ARG A 16 27.03 -55.33 16.26
CA ARG A 16 25.89 -55.63 17.16
C ARG A 16 25.98 -54.99 18.56
N ILE A 17 25.27 -53.86 18.73
CA ILE A 17 24.55 -53.53 19.97
C ILE A 17 23.11 -53.20 19.58
N LEU A 18 22.13 -53.72 20.34
CA LEU A 18 20.70 -53.49 20.14
C LEU A 18 20.27 -52.18 20.82
N GLY A 19 19.33 -51.46 20.19
CA GLY A 19 18.50 -50.43 20.82
C GLY A 19 17.07 -50.56 20.28
N SER A 20 16.10 -50.82 21.14
CA SER A 20 14.74 -51.24 20.74
C SER A 20 13.87 -50.08 20.24
N PHE A 21 12.92 -50.42 19.35
CA PHE A 21 11.82 -49.57 18.94
C PHE A 21 10.98 -49.06 20.13
N SER A 22 10.54 -47.82 20.04
CA SER A 22 9.14 -47.46 20.31
C SER A 22 8.74 -46.32 19.36
N GLY A 23 7.63 -46.49 18.64
CA GLY A 23 7.17 -45.52 17.66
C GLY A 23 6.36 -44.41 18.33
N VAL A 24 6.65 -43.15 17.99
CA VAL A 24 5.75 -42.02 18.27
C VAL A 24 5.30 -41.44 16.93
N GLN A 25 4.12 -41.86 16.50
CA GLN A 25 3.41 -41.29 15.35
C GLN A 25 2.98 -39.85 15.69
N LEU A 26 3.83 -38.86 15.40
CA LEU A 26 3.46 -37.45 15.51
C LEU A 26 2.55 -37.05 14.35
N ALA A 27 1.25 -37.26 14.55
CA ALA A 27 0.22 -36.72 13.66
C ALA A 27 0.29 -35.19 13.63
N PRO A 28 0.01 -34.54 12.48
CA PRO A 28 -0.05 -33.08 12.41
C PRO A 28 -1.17 -32.57 13.32
N ARG A 29 -0.80 -31.83 14.38
CA ARG A 29 -1.77 -31.17 15.24
C ARG A 29 -2.40 -30.01 14.48
N PHE A 30 -3.57 -30.26 13.93
CA PHE A 30 -4.47 -29.24 13.39
C PHE A 30 -4.76 -28.23 14.51
N CYS A 31 -4.15 -27.04 14.44
CA CYS A 31 -4.39 -25.95 15.38
C CYS A 31 -5.81 -25.43 15.19
N ARG A 32 -6.79 -26.06 15.85
CA ARG A 32 -8.14 -25.51 15.99
C ARG A 32 -8.01 -24.10 16.57
N GLY A 33 -8.56 -23.12 15.87
CA GLY A 33 -8.47 -21.71 16.26
C GLY A 33 -8.92 -21.51 17.70
N ARG A 34 -8.20 -20.65 18.43
CA ARG A 34 -8.72 -20.11 19.69
C ARG A 34 -9.96 -19.27 19.34
N PRO A 35 -11.07 -19.36 20.10
CA PRO A 35 -12.16 -18.41 19.95
C PRO A 35 -11.62 -16.99 20.14
N VAL A 36 -11.85 -16.11 19.17
CA VAL A 36 -11.74 -14.67 19.39
C VAL A 36 -12.72 -14.33 20.53
N PRO A 37 -12.29 -13.60 21.59
CA PRO A 37 -13.24 -13.11 22.56
C PRO A 37 -14.26 -12.21 21.85
N PRO A 38 -15.55 -12.27 22.19
CA PRO A 38 -16.52 -11.35 21.62
C PRO A 38 -16.04 -9.93 21.92
N ARG A 39 -16.07 -9.05 20.91
CA ARG A 39 -15.89 -7.61 21.09
C ARG A 39 -16.77 -7.19 22.26
N VAL A 40 -16.17 -6.65 23.32
CA VAL A 40 -16.93 -5.93 24.34
C VAL A 40 -17.63 -4.81 23.59
N ALA A 41 -18.96 -4.88 23.53
CA ALA A 41 -19.77 -3.81 22.98
C ALA A 41 -19.56 -2.61 23.91
N VAL A 42 -18.71 -1.67 23.49
CA VAL A 42 -18.65 -0.35 24.11
C VAL A 42 -20.03 0.24 23.88
N ALA A 43 -20.80 0.34 24.95
CA ALA A 43 -22.15 0.88 24.88
C ALA A 43 -22.10 2.27 24.26
N ALA A 44 -23.04 2.55 23.36
CA ALA A 44 -23.18 3.88 22.79
C ALA A 44 -23.43 4.88 23.91
N HIS A 45 -22.44 5.74 24.16
CA HIS A 45 -22.66 6.96 24.92
C HIS A 45 -23.23 8.00 23.96
N ASP A 46 -24.55 7.92 23.78
CA ASP A 46 -25.31 9.05 23.24
C ASP A 46 -25.19 10.25 24.19
N GLY A 47 -24.83 11.41 23.64
CA GLY A 47 -24.89 12.70 24.33
C GLY A 47 -23.56 13.45 24.49
N ASP A 48 -23.57 14.71 24.06
CA ASP A 48 -22.66 15.82 24.42
C ASP A 48 -21.36 16.08 23.61
N GLU A 49 -21.26 15.69 22.33
CA GLU A 49 -20.24 16.29 21.43
C GLU A 49 -20.54 17.78 21.07
N GLY A 50 -21.73 18.30 21.42
CA GLY A 50 -22.21 19.62 20.97
C GLY A 50 -21.57 20.84 21.63
N ARG A 51 -20.88 20.71 22.77
CA ARG A 51 -20.52 21.88 23.61
C ARG A 51 -19.01 22.19 23.73
N MET A 52 -18.12 21.33 23.22
CA MET A 52 -16.65 21.56 23.24
C MET A 52 -16.07 22.14 21.92
N SER A 53 -16.89 22.39 20.91
CA SER A 53 -16.45 22.86 19.58
C SER A 53 -16.05 24.35 19.50
N SER A 54 -16.32 25.13 20.55
CA SER A 54 -16.22 26.60 20.53
C SER A 54 -14.82 27.17 20.78
N LEU A 55 -13.84 26.35 21.20
CA LEU A 55 -12.47 26.79 21.50
C LEU A 55 -11.38 26.09 20.65
N LYS A 56 -11.74 25.08 19.86
CA LYS A 56 -10.80 24.43 18.93
C LYS A 56 -10.68 25.22 17.62
N ASN A 57 -9.44 25.51 17.22
CA ASN A 57 -9.08 26.06 15.91
C ASN A 57 -9.67 25.18 14.79
N LYS A 58 -10.38 25.77 13.82
CA LYS A 58 -11.07 24.99 12.78
C LYS A 58 -10.15 24.18 11.90
N ARG A 59 -8.87 24.57 11.76
CA ARG A 59 -7.85 23.75 11.08
C ARG A 59 -7.69 22.38 11.76
N SER A 60 -7.72 22.33 13.10
CA SER A 60 -7.71 21.08 13.87
C SER A 60 -9.02 20.30 13.68
N VAL A 61 -10.16 20.99 13.66
CA VAL A 61 -11.47 20.34 13.48
C VAL A 61 -11.60 19.69 12.09
N LEU A 62 -11.15 20.36 11.02
CA LEU A 62 -11.10 19.77 9.67
C LEU A 62 -10.15 18.57 9.60
N ASN A 63 -9.03 18.61 10.32
CA ASN A 63 -8.07 17.50 10.38
C ASN A 63 -8.62 16.30 11.20
N GLU A 64 -9.30 16.56 12.32
CA GLU A 64 -10.04 15.55 13.08
C GLU A 64 -11.17 14.92 12.24
N MET A 65 -11.89 15.72 11.43
CA MET A 65 -12.91 15.21 10.50
C MET A 65 -12.33 14.39 9.34
N SER A 66 -11.19 14.80 8.78
CA SER A 66 -10.44 14.01 7.79
C SER A 66 -10.13 12.61 8.32
N GLN A 67 -9.59 12.54 9.54
CA GLN A 67 -9.25 11.28 10.21
C GLN A 67 -10.47 10.45 10.58
N LYS A 68 -11.53 11.06 11.14
CA LYS A 68 -12.78 10.36 11.50
C LYS A 68 -13.50 9.77 10.27
N ASN A 69 -13.49 10.47 9.14
CA ASN A 69 -14.28 10.10 7.95
C ASN A 69 -13.47 9.38 6.85
N GLY A 70 -12.16 9.22 7.01
CA GLY A 70 -11.30 8.62 5.98
C GLY A 70 -11.12 9.47 4.71
N ILE A 71 -11.44 10.76 4.78
CA ILE A 71 -11.37 11.72 3.67
C ILE A 71 -9.99 12.38 3.65
N ALA A 72 -9.45 12.66 2.46
CA ALA A 72 -8.16 13.35 2.29
C ALA A 72 -8.06 14.64 3.12
N ALA A 73 -6.86 14.89 3.66
CA ALA A 73 -6.60 16.02 4.55
C ALA A 73 -6.85 17.39 3.88
N PRO A 74 -7.31 18.42 4.62
CA PRO A 74 -7.60 19.74 4.06
C PRO A 74 -6.35 20.40 3.45
N GLU A 75 -6.39 20.70 2.15
CA GLU A 75 -5.30 21.36 1.42
C GLU A 75 -5.46 22.88 1.48
N TYR A 76 -4.39 23.63 1.79
CA TYR A 76 -4.43 25.10 1.89
C TYR A 76 -3.56 25.75 0.80
N LYS A 77 -4.18 26.49 -0.11
CA LYS A 77 -3.51 27.21 -1.22
C LYS A 77 -3.48 28.71 -0.96
N GLU A 78 -2.31 29.35 -1.10
CA GLU A 78 -2.17 30.81 -1.02
C GLU A 78 -2.71 31.43 -2.31
N VAL A 79 -3.82 32.18 -2.21
CA VAL A 79 -4.52 32.77 -3.36
C VAL A 79 -3.99 34.16 -3.66
N LEU A 80 -3.69 34.92 -2.60
CA LEU A 80 -3.29 36.32 -2.73
C LEU A 80 -2.40 36.73 -1.56
N ARG A 81 -1.32 37.45 -1.90
CA ARG A 81 -0.49 38.18 -0.94
C ARG A 81 -0.40 39.63 -1.38
N THR A 82 -0.86 40.54 -0.54
CA THR A 82 -0.90 41.99 -0.78
C THR A 82 -0.35 42.75 0.42
N GLY A 83 -0.28 44.09 0.32
CA GLY A 83 0.20 44.95 1.39
C GLY A 83 1.70 45.23 1.35
N PRO A 84 2.16 46.28 2.03
CA PRO A 84 3.58 46.62 2.12
C PRO A 84 4.36 45.59 2.94
N ILE A 85 5.69 45.61 2.85
CA ILE A 85 6.58 44.64 3.53
C ILE A 85 6.36 44.64 5.06
N HIS A 86 5.94 45.77 5.64
CA HIS A 86 5.64 45.93 7.07
C HIS A 86 4.20 45.59 7.48
N GLU A 87 3.26 45.43 6.53
CA GLU A 87 1.87 45.04 6.80
C GLU A 87 1.35 44.06 5.72
N PRO A 88 1.90 42.84 5.64
CA PRO A 88 1.47 41.86 4.65
C PRO A 88 0.07 41.31 4.96
N LYS A 89 -0.75 41.18 3.92
CA LYS A 89 -2.09 40.57 3.96
C LYS A 89 -2.07 39.31 3.11
N PHE A 90 -2.35 38.18 3.74
CA PHE A 90 -2.40 36.85 3.14
C PHE A 90 -3.83 36.38 3.01
N GLN A 91 -4.17 35.71 1.91
CA GLN A 91 -5.46 35.09 1.71
C GLN A 91 -5.27 33.66 1.20
N TYR A 92 -6.02 32.73 1.80
CA TYR A 92 -5.96 31.31 1.47
C TYR A 92 -7.33 30.77 1.07
N THR A 93 -7.31 29.74 0.23
CA THR A 93 -8.42 28.82 0.02
C THR A 93 -8.08 27.50 0.70
N VAL A 94 -9.08 26.85 1.29
CA VAL A 94 -9.00 25.45 1.74
C VAL A 94 -9.86 24.57 0.86
N ALA A 95 -9.31 23.44 0.42
CA ALA A 95 -10.00 22.38 -0.28
C ALA A 95 -10.16 21.16 0.65
N PHE A 96 -11.39 20.73 0.90
CA PHE A 96 -11.67 19.58 1.77
C PHE A 96 -12.98 18.91 1.36
N GLY A 97 -13.00 17.57 1.26
CA GLY A 97 -14.21 16.80 0.96
C GLY A 97 -14.90 17.17 -0.36
N GLY A 98 -14.14 17.58 -1.39
CA GLY A 98 -14.69 18.03 -2.68
C GLY A 98 -15.25 19.46 -2.69
N VAL A 99 -15.21 20.17 -1.56
CA VAL A 99 -15.66 21.57 -1.43
C VAL A 99 -14.46 22.48 -1.20
N GLU A 100 -14.35 23.58 -1.95
CA GLU A 100 -13.38 24.64 -1.72
C GLU A 100 -14.04 25.86 -1.06
N ALA A 101 -13.35 26.49 -0.09
CA ALA A 101 -13.79 27.73 0.53
C ALA A 101 -12.63 28.71 0.72
N ARG A 102 -12.88 29.99 0.42
CA ARG A 102 -11.87 31.07 0.47
C ARG A 102 -12.03 31.88 1.76
N GLY A 103 -10.95 31.97 2.54
CA GLY A 103 -10.91 32.80 3.75
C GLY A 103 -10.80 34.29 3.45
N GLY A 104 -11.13 35.11 4.45
CA GLY A 104 -10.80 36.54 4.43
C GLY A 104 -9.29 36.80 4.49
N SER A 105 -8.86 37.97 4.02
CA SER A 105 -7.45 38.37 4.08
C SER A 105 -7.02 38.70 5.52
N GLN A 106 -5.89 38.15 5.96
CA GLN A 106 -5.39 38.25 7.34
C GLN A 106 -3.91 38.66 7.39
N SER A 107 -3.46 39.21 8.51
CA SER A 107 -2.08 39.71 8.71
C SER A 107 -1.00 38.63 8.78
N THR A 108 -1.38 37.37 8.98
CA THR A 108 -0.44 36.23 9.02
C THR A 108 -0.97 35.04 8.23
N LYS A 109 -0.06 34.20 7.72
CA LYS A 109 -0.42 32.96 7.01
C LYS A 109 -1.26 32.01 7.87
N SER A 110 -0.95 31.89 9.17
CA SER A 110 -1.70 31.00 10.07
C SER A 110 -3.14 31.46 10.25
N LEU A 111 -3.36 32.77 10.48
CA LEU A 111 -4.71 33.35 10.59
C LEU A 111 -5.46 33.28 9.26
N ALA A 112 -4.78 33.45 8.12
CA ALA A 112 -5.41 33.33 6.79
C ALA A 112 -5.87 31.89 6.50
N MET A 113 -5.07 30.88 6.87
CA MET A 113 -5.47 29.48 6.81
C MET A 113 -6.62 29.16 7.77
N GLU A 114 -6.62 29.74 8.98
CA GLU A 114 -7.72 29.56 9.93
C GLU A 114 -9.02 30.22 9.46
N ALA A 115 -8.94 31.41 8.85
CA ALA A 115 -10.08 32.07 8.22
C ALA A 115 -10.64 31.27 7.03
N ALA A 116 -9.79 30.57 6.26
CA ALA A 116 -10.24 29.64 5.22
C ALA A 116 -10.94 28.41 5.82
N ALA A 117 -10.37 27.82 6.88
CA ALA A 117 -10.98 26.70 7.60
C ALA A 117 -12.32 27.05 8.25
N GLN A 118 -12.44 28.26 8.81
CA GLN A 118 -13.69 28.79 9.36
C GLN A 118 -14.74 28.98 8.26
N ALA A 119 -14.39 29.61 7.13
CA ALA A 119 -15.29 29.81 6.01
C ALA A 119 -15.81 28.48 5.42
N TRP A 120 -14.95 27.46 5.36
CA TRP A 120 -15.37 26.10 4.96
C TRP A 120 -16.35 25.49 5.96
N TYR A 121 -16.06 25.61 7.26
CA TYR A 121 -16.85 25.02 8.33
C TYR A 121 -18.25 25.67 8.44
N GLU A 122 -18.32 26.99 8.29
CA GLU A 122 -19.59 27.74 8.26
C GLU A 122 -20.39 27.43 6.98
N GLY A 123 -19.73 27.38 5.82
CA GLY A 123 -20.37 27.08 4.53
C GLY A 123 -21.02 25.69 4.44
N ASN A 124 -20.51 24.72 5.21
CA ASN A 124 -21.08 23.37 5.33
C ASN A 124 -21.96 23.17 6.58
N GLY A 125 -22.31 24.26 7.29
CA GLY A 125 -23.23 24.22 8.44
C GLY A 125 -22.68 23.51 9.67
N GLY A 126 -21.35 23.35 9.78
CA GLY A 126 -20.67 22.65 10.88
C GLY A 126 -20.83 21.12 10.90
N LEU A 127 -21.67 20.57 10.02
CA LEU A 127 -21.66 19.16 9.64
C LEU A 127 -20.49 18.92 8.67
N GLY A 128 -20.03 17.67 8.57
CA GLY A 128 -19.00 17.28 7.60
C GLY A 128 -19.43 17.53 6.16
N PRO A 129 -18.57 17.31 5.15
CA PRO A 129 -18.87 17.64 3.76
C PRO A 129 -20.18 16.97 3.34
N SER A 130 -21.23 17.77 3.23
CA SER A 130 -22.53 17.30 2.78
C SER A 130 -22.39 17.07 1.28
N VAL A 131 -22.10 15.83 0.91
CA VAL A 131 -21.93 15.40 -0.48
C VAL A 131 -23.14 15.90 -1.28
N PRO A 132 -22.98 16.83 -2.23
CA PRO A 132 -24.07 17.21 -3.10
C PRO A 132 -24.43 15.97 -3.92
N ARG A 133 -25.65 15.43 -3.75
CA ARG A 133 -26.13 14.26 -4.53
C ARG A 133 -25.98 14.45 -6.04
N SER A 134 -25.96 15.70 -6.50
CA SER A 134 -25.69 16.09 -7.89
C SER A 134 -24.27 15.77 -8.41
N LEU A 135 -23.33 15.35 -7.55
CA LEU A 135 -22.03 14.80 -7.99
C LEU A 135 -22.10 13.30 -8.26
N GLU A 136 -23.04 12.56 -7.66
CA GLU A 136 -23.21 11.13 -7.93
C GLU A 136 -23.75 10.89 -9.35
N GLU A 137 -24.63 11.78 -9.83
CA GLU A 137 -25.16 11.72 -11.21
C GLU A 137 -24.12 12.17 -12.27
N ALA A 138 -23.25 13.14 -11.95
CA ALA A 138 -22.23 13.63 -12.91
C ALA A 138 -21.03 12.68 -13.10
N VAL A 139 -20.80 11.74 -12.18
CA VAL A 139 -19.77 10.69 -12.31
C VAL A 139 -20.33 9.44 -13.01
N ALA A 140 -21.65 9.28 -13.09
CA ALA A 140 -22.31 8.08 -13.61
C ALA A 140 -22.19 7.88 -15.14
N GLU A 141 -21.87 8.91 -15.93
CA GLU A 141 -21.87 8.82 -17.40
C GLU A 141 -20.54 8.39 -18.05
N THR A 142 -19.47 8.12 -17.28
CA THR A 142 -18.17 7.68 -17.87
C THR A 142 -17.59 6.37 -17.30
N SER A 143 -18.06 5.85 -16.15
CA SER A 143 -17.42 4.70 -15.48
C SER A 143 -17.82 3.30 -15.96
N GLN A 144 -18.56 3.16 -17.06
CA GLN A 144 -18.81 1.86 -17.70
C GLN A 144 -17.59 1.36 -18.50
N LYS A 145 -16.43 1.18 -17.84
CA LYS A 145 -15.24 0.49 -18.40
C LYS A 145 -14.06 0.19 -17.46
N ASP A 146 -14.08 0.62 -16.19
CA ASP A 146 -12.87 0.70 -15.36
C ASP A 146 -12.68 -0.45 -14.33
N GLU A 147 -13.04 -1.68 -14.68
CA GLU A 147 -12.60 -2.88 -13.95
C GLU A 147 -11.51 -3.58 -14.79
N ALA A 148 -10.26 -3.44 -14.37
CA ALA A 148 -9.13 -4.06 -15.07
C ALA A 148 -9.01 -5.53 -14.64
N ASP A 149 -9.41 -6.44 -15.53
CA ASP A 149 -9.41 -7.89 -15.28
C ASP A 149 -7.99 -8.42 -15.01
N LEU A 150 -7.65 -8.63 -13.73
CA LEU A 150 -6.39 -9.27 -13.34
C LEU A 150 -6.30 -10.69 -13.89
N ALA A 151 -5.12 -11.06 -14.41
CA ALA A 151 -4.87 -12.42 -14.88
C ALA A 151 -5.02 -13.43 -13.73
N GLN A 152 -5.55 -14.62 -14.03
CA GLN A 152 -5.69 -15.67 -13.01
C GLN A 152 -4.33 -16.10 -12.45
N THR A 153 -3.28 -16.11 -13.27
CA THR A 153 -1.89 -16.47 -12.93
C THR A 153 -0.93 -15.58 -13.71
N GLY A 154 0.23 -15.26 -13.10
CA GLY A 154 1.25 -14.45 -13.74
C GLY A 154 2.05 -13.60 -12.75
N THR A 155 2.21 -12.31 -13.04
CA THR A 155 3.11 -11.40 -12.32
C THR A 155 2.45 -10.74 -11.11
N LEU A 156 3.06 -10.86 -9.93
CA LEU A 156 2.73 -10.06 -8.74
C LEU A 156 3.53 -8.75 -8.78
N VAL A 157 2.85 -7.60 -8.62
CA VAL A 157 3.49 -6.28 -8.57
C VAL A 157 3.41 -5.73 -7.15
N LEU A 158 4.57 -5.44 -6.56
CA LEU A 158 4.70 -4.84 -5.23
C LEU A 158 5.11 -3.38 -5.40
N VAL A 159 4.28 -2.43 -4.98
CA VAL A 159 4.48 -1.00 -5.24
C VAL A 159 4.73 -0.23 -3.95
N ASP A 160 5.82 0.52 -3.88
CA ASP A 160 6.08 1.54 -2.87
C ASP A 160 5.46 2.89 -3.31
N LEU A 161 4.42 3.32 -2.61
CA LEU A 161 3.70 4.57 -2.91
C LEU A 161 4.31 5.81 -2.27
N ASP A 162 5.16 5.67 -1.24
CA ASP A 162 5.89 6.81 -0.65
C ASP A 162 6.93 7.33 -1.65
N ASN A 163 7.63 6.44 -2.38
CA ASN A 163 8.63 6.81 -3.39
C ASN A 163 8.10 6.89 -4.83
N MET A 164 7.15 6.02 -5.20
CA MET A 164 6.72 5.82 -6.60
C MET A 164 5.20 5.87 -6.80
N PRO A 165 4.48 6.91 -6.32
CA PRO A 165 3.02 6.98 -6.45
C PRO A 165 2.51 7.07 -7.90
N LYS A 166 3.35 7.56 -8.83
CA LYS A 166 3.04 7.59 -10.27
C LYS A 166 3.12 6.22 -10.95
N CYS A 167 3.60 5.18 -10.25
CA CYS A 167 3.66 3.81 -10.77
C CYS A 167 2.27 3.32 -11.20
N LEU A 168 1.22 3.62 -10.42
CA LEU A 168 -0.13 3.12 -10.70
C LEU A 168 -0.66 3.64 -12.04
N LEU A 169 -0.45 4.91 -12.37
CA LEU A 169 -0.82 5.47 -13.67
C LEU A 169 -0.10 4.77 -14.84
N SER A 170 1.17 4.41 -14.65
CA SER A 170 1.94 3.67 -15.66
C SER A 170 1.47 2.22 -15.80
N LEU A 171 0.99 1.63 -14.70
CA LEU A 171 0.44 0.28 -14.65
C LEU A 171 -0.96 0.22 -15.31
N ASP A 172 -1.82 1.21 -15.04
CA ASP A 172 -3.11 1.40 -15.71
C ASP A 172 -2.95 1.49 -17.23
N SER A 173 -2.04 2.34 -17.71
CA SER A 173 -1.71 2.44 -19.15
C SER A 173 -1.24 1.10 -19.71
N PHE A 174 -0.28 0.44 -19.06
CA PHE A 174 0.24 -0.85 -19.51
C PHE A 174 -0.86 -1.93 -19.60
N MET A 175 -1.72 -2.04 -18.59
CA MET A 175 -2.80 -3.04 -18.55
C MET A 175 -3.90 -2.75 -19.58
N ARG A 176 -4.18 -1.47 -19.88
CA ARG A 176 -5.14 -1.08 -20.93
C ARG A 176 -4.60 -1.26 -22.35
N GLU A 177 -3.29 -1.09 -22.53
CA GLU A 177 -2.62 -1.18 -23.84
C GLU A 177 -2.17 -2.61 -24.18
N THR A 178 -2.14 -3.53 -23.20
CA THR A 178 -1.64 -4.90 -23.36
C THR A 178 -2.73 -5.93 -23.05
N GLU A 179 -3.33 -6.52 -24.09
CA GLU A 179 -4.45 -7.48 -24.01
C GLU A 179 -4.18 -8.69 -23.10
N ASP A 180 -2.93 -9.18 -23.05
CA ASP A 180 -2.51 -10.26 -22.15
C ASP A 180 -1.35 -9.80 -21.23
N HIS A 181 -1.60 -8.72 -20.48
CA HIS A 181 -0.62 -8.07 -19.60
C HIS A 181 0.05 -8.98 -18.56
N GLY A 182 -0.55 -10.13 -18.24
CA GLY A 182 0.00 -11.12 -17.30
C GLY A 182 0.07 -10.69 -15.83
N VAL A 183 -0.17 -9.41 -15.50
CA VAL A 183 -0.35 -8.94 -14.11
C VAL A 183 -1.52 -9.70 -13.47
N CYS A 184 -1.24 -10.42 -12.37
CA CYS A 184 -2.22 -11.27 -11.68
C CYS A 184 -2.56 -10.78 -10.26
N GLU A 185 -1.76 -9.86 -9.72
CA GLU A 185 -1.90 -9.33 -8.36
C GLU A 185 -1.11 -8.02 -8.26
N VAL A 186 -1.66 -7.02 -7.55
CA VAL A 186 -0.99 -5.75 -7.31
C VAL A 186 -1.19 -5.39 -5.85
N ILE A 187 -0.10 -5.35 -5.07
CA ILE A 187 -0.13 -4.93 -3.67
C ILE A 187 0.65 -3.63 -3.55
N ALA A 188 -0.01 -2.56 -3.10
CA ALA A 188 0.61 -1.25 -2.94
C ALA A 188 0.75 -0.90 -1.46
N TYR A 189 1.96 -0.50 -1.07
CA TYR A 189 2.37 -0.24 0.30
C TYR A 189 2.57 1.25 0.52
N SER A 190 2.15 1.76 1.68
CA SER A 190 2.52 3.10 2.11
C SER A 190 2.59 3.26 3.63
N SER A 191 3.31 4.29 4.06
CA SER A 191 3.26 4.85 5.41
C SER A 191 1.93 5.60 5.67
N MET A 192 1.75 6.08 6.90
CA MET A 192 0.72 7.09 7.21
C MET A 192 1.08 8.48 6.67
N SER A 193 2.35 8.74 6.31
CA SER A 193 2.78 10.03 5.75
C SER A 193 2.38 10.21 4.28
N TYR A 194 2.18 9.11 3.55
CA TYR A 194 1.62 9.12 2.20
C TYR A 194 0.19 9.66 2.19
N ASN A 195 -0.10 10.59 1.28
CA ASN A 195 -1.44 11.11 1.03
C ASN A 195 -1.78 10.92 -0.46
N PRO A 196 -2.72 10.01 -0.82
CA PRO A 196 -3.03 9.73 -2.22
C PRO A 196 -3.70 10.93 -2.90
N SER A 197 -3.21 11.28 -4.09
CA SER A 197 -3.77 12.39 -4.89
C SER A 197 -5.01 11.98 -5.69
N HIS A 198 -5.24 10.68 -5.86
CA HIS A 198 -6.35 10.09 -6.60
C HIS A 198 -6.89 8.87 -5.83
N PRO A 199 -8.13 8.43 -6.07
CA PRO A 199 -8.62 7.14 -5.59
C PRO A 199 -7.68 6.00 -6.00
N MET A 200 -7.58 4.98 -5.14
CA MET A 200 -6.82 3.77 -5.47
C MET A 200 -7.58 2.96 -6.55
N PRO A 201 -6.92 2.44 -7.59
CA PRO A 201 -7.59 1.55 -8.55
C PRO A 201 -8.14 0.30 -7.86
N ALA A 202 -9.31 -0.19 -8.29
CA ALA A 202 -10.02 -1.27 -7.61
C ALA A 202 -9.25 -2.61 -7.57
N TYR A 203 -8.36 -2.84 -8.54
CA TYR A 203 -7.52 -4.03 -8.63
C TYR A 203 -6.29 -4.00 -7.71
N VAL A 204 -6.04 -2.89 -7.00
CA VAL A 204 -4.87 -2.71 -6.12
C VAL A 204 -5.23 -3.04 -4.67
N GLU A 205 -4.59 -4.07 -4.13
CA GLU A 205 -4.65 -4.35 -2.70
C GLU A 205 -3.78 -3.35 -1.93
N TYR A 206 -4.40 -2.35 -1.32
CA TYR A 206 -3.70 -1.28 -0.61
C TYR A 206 -3.41 -1.66 0.85
N ARG A 207 -2.13 -1.70 1.21
CA ARG A 207 -1.63 -2.00 2.56
C ARG A 207 -0.96 -0.77 3.16
N ARG A 208 -1.46 -0.31 4.31
CA ARG A 208 -0.92 0.87 4.99
C ARG A 208 -0.25 0.52 6.31
N ALA A 209 1.04 0.82 6.43
CA ALA A 209 1.78 0.69 7.67
C ALA A 209 1.28 1.72 8.69
N ASN A 210 1.03 1.27 9.93
CA ASN A 210 0.58 2.13 11.03
C ASN A 210 1.76 2.89 11.67
N SER A 211 2.45 3.69 10.86
CA SER A 211 3.56 4.56 11.27
C SER A 211 3.65 5.78 10.36
N MET A 212 4.05 6.92 10.92
CA MET A 212 4.41 8.13 10.16
C MET A 212 5.81 8.07 9.55
N ASP A 213 6.60 7.05 9.92
CA ASP A 213 7.93 6.81 9.36
C ASP A 213 7.84 6.30 7.91
N ARG A 214 8.72 6.75 7.03
CA ARG A 214 8.66 6.41 5.60
C ARG A 214 9.10 4.98 5.34
N ASP A 215 10.19 4.58 5.98
CA ASP A 215 10.77 3.23 5.92
C ASP A 215 9.79 2.14 6.43
N ALA A 216 8.69 2.52 7.09
CA ALA A 216 7.68 1.58 7.57
C ALA A 216 6.92 0.86 6.43
N ALA A 217 6.80 1.49 5.26
CA ALA A 217 6.22 0.86 4.07
C ALA A 217 7.14 -0.28 3.56
N ASP A 218 8.43 0.01 3.44
CA ASP A 218 9.48 -0.92 3.00
C ASP A 218 9.56 -2.13 3.93
N ILE A 219 9.58 -1.87 5.25
CA ILE A 219 9.61 -2.89 6.28
C ILE A 219 8.38 -3.81 6.17
N LEU A 220 7.18 -3.23 6.01
CA LEU A 220 5.95 -4.00 5.83
C LEU A 220 6.00 -4.84 4.54
N MET A 221 6.40 -4.25 3.41
CA MET A 221 6.53 -4.95 2.13
C MET A 221 7.50 -6.13 2.22
N VAL A 222 8.69 -5.93 2.80
CA VAL A 222 9.71 -6.97 2.94
C VAL A 222 9.22 -8.12 3.83
N PHE A 223 8.59 -7.82 4.97
CA PHE A 223 8.08 -8.86 5.86
C PHE A 223 6.90 -9.63 5.26
N GLU A 224 5.95 -8.95 4.63
CA GLU A 224 4.80 -9.59 3.99
C GLU A 224 5.22 -10.46 2.81
N THR A 225 6.10 -9.96 1.94
CA THR A 225 6.72 -10.75 0.86
C THR A 225 7.46 -11.98 1.40
N GLY A 226 8.10 -11.85 2.57
CA GLY A 226 8.74 -12.96 3.28
C GLY A 226 7.76 -14.02 3.78
N LEU A 227 6.56 -13.64 4.21
CA LEU A 227 5.48 -14.56 4.59
C LEU A 227 4.90 -15.29 3.36
N MET A 228 4.75 -14.59 2.24
CA MET A 228 4.28 -15.16 0.96
C MET A 228 5.26 -16.18 0.35
N LEU A 229 6.53 -16.22 0.80
CA LEU A 229 7.60 -16.98 0.15
C LEU A 229 7.26 -18.47 -0.07
N THR A 230 6.51 -19.11 0.83
CA THR A 230 6.12 -20.53 0.70
C THR A 230 5.17 -20.75 -0.48
N GLU A 231 4.32 -19.77 -0.78
CA GLU A 231 3.40 -19.79 -1.92
C GLU A 231 4.14 -19.40 -3.21
N LEU A 232 5.05 -18.42 -3.14
CA LEU A 232 5.90 -17.97 -4.25
C LEU A 232 6.87 -19.03 -4.79
N ILE A 233 7.18 -20.08 -4.02
CA ILE A 233 8.01 -21.22 -4.46
C ILE A 233 7.21 -22.51 -4.72
N ALA A 234 5.89 -22.48 -4.57
CA ALA A 234 5.07 -23.70 -4.72
C ALA A 234 5.06 -24.21 -6.17
N PRO A 235 4.98 -25.56 -6.41
CA PRO A 235 5.00 -26.12 -7.76
C PRO A 235 3.83 -25.65 -8.66
N HIS A 236 2.65 -25.47 -8.06
CA HIS A 236 1.44 -25.02 -8.75
C HIS A 236 1.05 -23.58 -8.36
N ARG A 237 2.05 -22.75 -8.08
CA ARG A 237 1.86 -21.35 -7.68
C ARG A 237 1.12 -20.52 -8.73
N ARG A 238 0.28 -19.60 -8.24
CA ARG A 238 -0.46 -18.61 -9.03
C ARG A 238 0.45 -17.48 -9.52
N VAL A 239 1.30 -16.98 -8.64
CA VAL A 239 2.34 -15.98 -8.95
C VAL A 239 3.53 -16.68 -9.59
N LYS A 240 3.83 -16.37 -10.85
CA LYS A 240 4.95 -16.94 -11.61
C LYS A 240 6.24 -16.16 -11.40
N SER A 241 6.13 -14.83 -11.44
CA SER A 241 7.20 -13.85 -11.24
C SER A 241 6.74 -12.68 -10.35
N VAL A 242 7.70 -11.95 -9.78
CA VAL A 242 7.46 -10.81 -8.87
C VAL A 242 8.17 -9.56 -9.38
N VAL A 243 7.49 -8.42 -9.43
CA VAL A 243 8.08 -7.13 -9.78
C VAL A 243 7.99 -6.21 -8.56
N VAL A 244 9.15 -5.85 -8.00
CA VAL A 244 9.25 -4.87 -6.90
C VAL A 244 9.46 -3.49 -7.49
N VAL A 245 8.61 -2.53 -7.14
CA VAL A 245 8.66 -1.15 -7.63
C VAL A 245 8.96 -0.18 -6.48
N SER A 246 10.22 0.25 -6.37
CA SER A 246 10.67 1.31 -5.46
C SER A 246 12.00 1.88 -5.96
N LYS A 247 12.29 3.13 -5.62
CA LYS A 247 13.61 3.75 -5.87
C LYS A 247 14.68 3.27 -4.90
N ASP A 248 14.29 2.77 -3.74
CA ASP A 248 15.21 2.54 -2.64
C ASP A 248 15.95 1.20 -2.73
N HIS A 249 17.14 1.15 -2.15
CA HIS A 249 18.06 0.02 -2.25
C HIS A 249 17.50 -1.27 -1.63
N PHE A 250 16.50 -1.20 -0.76
CA PHE A 250 15.84 -2.38 -0.19
C PHE A 250 15.20 -3.24 -1.29
N ALA A 251 14.63 -2.63 -2.34
CA ALA A 251 13.94 -3.36 -3.41
C ALA A 251 14.92 -4.18 -4.26
N THR A 252 16.12 -3.65 -4.52
CA THR A 252 17.21 -4.42 -5.15
C THR A 252 17.59 -5.63 -4.30
N ARG A 253 17.68 -5.47 -2.97
CA ARG A 253 17.99 -6.56 -2.02
C ARG A 253 16.87 -7.58 -1.91
N LEU A 254 15.61 -7.15 -1.86
CA LEU A 254 14.44 -8.03 -1.84
C LEU A 254 14.40 -8.90 -3.10
N LYS A 255 14.63 -8.32 -4.28
CA LYS A 255 14.79 -9.03 -5.56
C LYS A 255 15.91 -10.07 -5.50
N GLU A 256 17.10 -9.72 -4.99
CA GLU A 256 18.22 -10.67 -4.85
C GLU A 256 17.89 -11.84 -3.90
N ILE A 257 17.21 -11.55 -2.78
CA ILE A 257 16.77 -12.57 -1.82
C ILE A 257 15.74 -13.51 -2.46
N LEU A 258 14.73 -12.97 -3.17
CA LEU A 258 13.73 -13.75 -3.89
C LEU A 258 14.37 -14.66 -4.97
N GLN A 259 15.28 -14.11 -5.78
CA GLN A 259 16.04 -14.88 -6.77
C GLN A 259 16.86 -16.02 -6.12
N SER A 260 17.48 -15.78 -4.95
CA SER A 260 18.19 -16.81 -4.20
C SER A 260 17.31 -17.97 -3.69
N LYS A 261 15.98 -17.80 -3.71
CA LYS A 261 14.99 -18.82 -3.33
C LYS A 261 14.29 -19.46 -4.53
N GLY A 262 14.70 -19.12 -5.76
CA GLY A 262 14.09 -19.65 -6.98
C GLY A 262 12.79 -18.95 -7.41
N VAL A 263 12.50 -17.77 -6.85
CA VAL A 263 11.44 -16.89 -7.36
C VAL A 263 12.01 -16.04 -8.50
N ASP A 264 11.34 -16.04 -9.64
CA ASP A 264 11.67 -15.12 -10.73
C ASP A 264 11.26 -13.70 -10.31
N ALA A 265 12.24 -12.83 -10.06
CA ALA A 265 11.99 -11.52 -9.47
C ALA A 265 12.76 -10.41 -10.19
N HIS A 266 12.09 -9.27 -10.37
CA HIS A 266 12.61 -8.08 -11.04
C HIS A 266 12.44 -6.85 -10.14
N HIS A 267 13.21 -5.80 -10.41
CA HIS A 267 13.18 -4.53 -9.69
C HIS A 267 13.03 -3.38 -10.69
N VAL A 268 12.10 -2.46 -10.40
CA VAL A 268 11.84 -1.24 -11.16
C VAL A 268 12.08 -0.03 -10.25
N CYS A 269 13.06 0.80 -10.59
CA CYS A 269 13.36 2.04 -9.86
C CYS A 269 12.85 3.32 -10.58
N ASN A 270 12.44 3.20 -11.84
CA ASN A 270 11.79 4.25 -12.61
C ASN A 270 10.50 3.70 -13.23
N TYR A 271 9.37 4.38 -12.99
CA TYR A 271 8.05 3.91 -13.42
C TYR A 271 7.91 3.83 -14.94
N GLN A 272 8.73 4.57 -15.70
CA GLN A 272 8.76 4.52 -17.16
C GLN A 272 9.25 3.17 -17.70
N ASP A 273 10.07 2.45 -16.94
CA ASP A 273 10.60 1.14 -17.33
C ASP A 273 9.64 -0.01 -16.97
N LEU A 274 8.54 0.28 -16.27
CA LEU A 274 7.61 -0.71 -15.72
C LEU A 274 7.02 -1.63 -16.80
N GLY A 275 6.50 -1.08 -17.90
CA GLY A 275 5.90 -1.87 -18.98
C GLY A 275 6.90 -2.82 -19.64
N SER A 276 8.13 -2.36 -19.86
CA SER A 276 9.23 -3.19 -20.40
C SER A 276 9.59 -4.33 -19.45
N VAL A 277 9.67 -4.05 -18.14
CA VAL A 277 9.97 -5.08 -17.13
C VAL A 277 8.80 -6.05 -16.96
N LEU A 278 7.54 -5.60 -17.02
CA LEU A 278 6.36 -6.46 -17.00
C LEU A 278 6.30 -7.38 -18.21
N GLY A 279 6.62 -6.88 -19.42
CA GLY A 279 6.74 -7.70 -20.63
C GLY A 279 7.81 -8.80 -20.51
N LEU A 280 8.99 -8.46 -19.98
CA LEU A 280 10.05 -9.44 -19.68
C LEU A 280 9.61 -10.47 -18.62
N ALA A 281 9.02 -9.98 -17.53
CA ALA A 281 8.54 -10.78 -16.41
C ALA A 281 7.33 -11.68 -16.76
N ALA A 282 6.59 -11.35 -17.82
CA ALA A 282 5.53 -12.19 -18.39
C ALA A 282 6.10 -13.22 -19.37
N GLY A 283 7.08 -12.83 -20.19
CA GLY A 283 7.72 -13.73 -21.16
C GLY A 283 8.49 -14.90 -20.53
N SER A 284 9.09 -14.69 -19.35
CA SER A 284 9.95 -15.66 -18.67
C SER A 284 9.25 -17.00 -18.30
N TRP A 285 7.95 -16.98 -18.04
CA TRP A 285 7.15 -18.15 -17.63
C TRP A 285 6.11 -18.59 -18.65
N ARG A 286 5.98 -17.87 -19.77
CA ARG A 286 5.16 -18.25 -20.94
C ARG A 286 5.95 -19.05 -21.99
N SER A 287 7.28 -19.08 -21.85
CA SER A 287 8.23 -19.75 -22.75
C SER A 287 8.48 -21.21 -22.39
#